data_AF-A0A3P8W662-F1
#
_entry.id   AF-A0A3P8W662-F1
#
_cell.length_a   1.000
_cell.length_b   1.000
_cell.length_c   1.000
_cell.angle_alpha   90.00
_cell.angle_beta   90.00
_cell.angle_gamma   90.00
#
_symmetry.space_group_name_H-M   'P 1'
#
loop_
_entity.id
_entity.type
_entity.pdbx_description
1 polymer ?
#
loop_
_entity_poly.entity_id
_entity_poly.type
_entity_poly.pdbx_seq_one_letter_code
_entity_poly.pdbx_strand_id
1 'polypeptide(L)'
;MCFTVRLTFLASPSLSSIVSLSCLSLYSQVQEAKVNEVKINEAREHYRPVAVRASLLYFIMNDLNKINPMYQFSLKAFNVVFHKAVEMADPFEDVKIRVHTLIDCVTYSSFNYISRGLFERDKLTFTAQLAFQLLLMSKEIDVRELDFLLRFNIDHQYVSPVEFLSNSAWSAIKVQRGFVSSQKLITPDTVLGFFLSEQVMSFTDEFRGLDRDIEGSPKRWKKLVESESPEKEKFPQEWKGKSSLQKLIMMRALRPDRMTYALR
;
A
#
# COMPACT_ATOMS: atom_id res chain seq x y z
N MET A 1 35.39 45.80 55.79
CA MET A 1 36.03 46.28 54.54
C MET A 1 35.86 45.34 53.32
N CYS A 2 35.10 44.23 53.36
CA CYS A 2 35.01 43.30 52.22
C CYS A 2 33.75 43.40 51.32
N PHE A 3 32.74 44.22 51.65
CA PHE A 3 31.49 44.23 50.88
C PHE A 3 31.41 45.27 49.75
N THR A 4 32.31 46.25 49.71
CA THR A 4 32.24 47.37 48.76
C THR A 4 32.93 47.09 47.41
N VAL A 5 33.74 46.03 47.30
CA VAL A 5 34.54 45.73 46.10
C VAL A 5 33.75 44.91 45.06
N ARG A 6 32.60 44.32 45.43
CA ARG A 6 31.82 43.47 44.52
C ARG A 6 30.81 44.23 43.65
N LEU A 7 30.46 45.47 44.00
CA LEU A 7 29.51 46.30 43.23
C LEU A 7 30.18 47.12 42.11
N THR A 8 31.48 47.42 42.20
CA THR A 8 32.20 48.15 41.13
C THR A 8 32.50 47.29 39.91
N PHE A 9 32.47 45.95 40.04
CA PHE A 9 32.66 45.02 38.92
C PHE A 9 31.46 44.96 37.97
N LEU A 10 30.24 45.20 38.48
CA LEU A 10 29.02 45.24 37.67
C LEU A 10 28.80 46.60 36.95
N ALA A 11 29.56 47.63 37.33
CA ALA A 11 29.45 48.98 36.78
C ALA A 11 30.63 49.37 35.86
N SER A 12 31.51 48.42 35.50
CA SER A 12 32.57 48.74 34.55
C SER A 12 32.00 48.80 33.12
N PRO A 13 32.19 49.92 32.39
CA PRO A 13 31.63 50.09 31.04
C PRO A 13 32.08 48.98 30.08
N SER A 14 33.26 48.41 30.31
CA SER A 14 33.82 47.31 29.51
C SER A 14 33.06 45.99 29.70
N LEU A 15 32.69 45.60 30.93
CA LEU A 15 31.91 44.38 31.17
C LEU A 15 30.48 44.50 30.64
N SER A 16 29.83 45.66 30.80
CA SER A 16 28.51 45.92 30.21
C SER A 16 28.54 45.84 28.67
N SER A 17 29.59 46.39 28.05
CA SER A 17 29.80 46.31 26.60
C SER A 17 30.02 44.86 26.13
N ILE A 18 30.80 44.07 26.85
CA ILE A 18 31.06 42.65 26.55
C ILE A 18 29.76 41.81 26.67
N VAL A 19 28.97 42.03 27.72
CA VAL A 19 27.67 41.34 27.91
C VAL A 19 26.68 41.73 26.81
N SER A 20 26.65 43.00 26.40
CA SER A 20 25.80 43.47 25.31
C SER A 20 26.19 42.86 23.95
N LEU A 21 27.49 42.83 23.64
CA LEU A 21 28.03 42.22 22.41
C LEU A 21 27.76 40.71 22.33
N SER A 22 27.91 40.00 23.46
CA SER A 22 27.59 38.57 23.54
C SER A 22 26.09 38.29 23.48
N CYS A 23 25.26 39.17 24.04
CA CYS A 23 23.81 39.05 23.89
C CYS A 23 23.37 39.29 22.43
N LEU A 24 24.00 40.24 21.72
CA LEU A 24 23.79 40.48 20.29
C LEU A 24 24.20 39.28 19.42
N SER A 25 25.36 38.66 19.70
CA SER A 25 25.81 37.50 18.95
C SER A 25 24.90 36.28 19.18
N LEU A 26 24.46 36.04 20.41
CA LEU A 26 23.47 35.02 20.73
C LEU A 26 22.14 35.28 20.03
N TYR A 27 21.69 36.54 19.99
CA TYR A 27 20.47 36.92 19.29
C TYR A 27 20.58 36.65 17.78
N SER A 28 21.71 36.97 17.15
CA SER A 28 21.99 36.67 15.74
C SER A 28 22.01 35.17 15.46
N GLN A 29 22.67 34.37 16.31
CA GLN A 29 22.71 32.91 16.18
C GLN A 29 21.32 32.29 16.30
N VAL A 30 20.47 32.80 17.19
CA VAL A 30 19.07 32.35 17.32
C VAL A 30 18.25 32.71 16.08
N GLN A 31 18.47 33.88 15.48
CA GLN A 31 17.80 34.24 14.23
C GLN A 31 18.23 33.37 13.05
N GLU A 32 19.54 33.13 12.89
CA GLU A 32 20.07 32.22 11.87
C GLU A 32 19.57 30.78 12.06
N ALA A 33 19.53 30.30 13.31
CA ALA A 33 19.01 28.98 13.63
C ALA A 33 17.54 28.82 13.18
N LYS A 34 16.69 29.85 13.38
CA LYS A 34 15.29 29.83 12.92
C LYS A 34 15.19 29.78 11.40
N VAL A 35 16.02 30.54 10.68
CA VAL A 35 16.04 30.50 9.21
C VAL A 35 16.50 29.13 8.70
N ASN A 36 17.51 28.55 9.33
CA ASN A 36 18.00 27.21 8.99
C ASN A 36 16.97 26.12 9.32
N GLU A 37 16.23 26.26 10.43
CA GLU A 37 15.15 25.35 10.80
C GLU A 37 14.07 25.27 9.72
N VAL A 38 13.64 26.42 9.18
CA VAL A 38 12.65 26.47 8.10
C VAL A 38 13.18 25.75 6.85
N LYS A 39 14.41 26.04 6.43
CA LYS A 39 15.04 25.39 5.25
C LYS A 39 15.19 23.87 5.44
N ILE A 40 15.57 23.43 6.64
CA ILE A 40 15.67 22.01 6.98
C ILE A 40 14.28 21.36 6.94
N ASN A 41 13.26 22.04 7.47
CA ASN A 41 11.91 21.50 7.48
C ASN A 41 11.35 21.38 6.06
N GLU A 42 11.55 22.40 5.22
CA GLU A 42 11.20 22.34 3.80
C GLU A 42 11.90 21.17 3.10
N ALA A 43 13.22 21.00 3.29
CA ALA A 43 13.94 19.88 2.71
C ALA A 43 13.42 18.52 3.21
N ARG A 44 13.07 18.40 4.49
CA ARG A 44 12.49 17.17 5.08
C ARG A 44 11.17 16.78 4.44
N GLU A 45 10.31 17.75 4.11
CA GLU A 45 9.02 17.49 3.46
C GLU A 45 9.21 16.82 2.09
N HIS A 46 10.21 17.24 1.32
CA HIS A 46 10.49 16.66 0.00
C HIS A 46 10.85 15.17 0.07
N TYR A 47 11.58 14.75 1.12
CA TYR A 47 12.00 13.35 1.31
C TYR A 47 11.03 12.52 2.16
N ARG A 48 10.00 13.14 2.75
CA ARG A 48 8.98 12.44 3.54
C ARG A 48 8.36 11.23 2.81
N PRO A 49 8.05 11.28 1.50
CA PRO A 49 7.53 10.12 0.77
C PRO A 49 8.47 8.91 0.79
N VAL A 50 9.79 9.13 0.75
CA VAL A 50 10.80 8.06 0.83
C VAL A 50 10.75 7.38 2.20
N ALA A 51 10.63 8.17 3.27
CA ALA A 51 10.53 7.66 4.63
C ALA A 51 9.24 6.86 4.85
N VAL A 52 8.11 7.32 4.32
CA VAL A 52 6.83 6.61 4.36
C VAL A 52 6.90 5.29 3.58
N ARG A 53 7.57 5.28 2.42
CA ARG A 53 7.80 4.05 1.65
C ARG A 53 8.66 3.05 2.43
N ALA A 54 9.76 3.51 3.01
CA ALA A 54 10.69 2.67 3.77
C ALA A 54 10.03 2.08 5.02
N SER A 55 9.20 2.86 5.74
CA SER A 55 8.48 2.35 6.91
C SER A 55 7.49 1.26 6.52
N LEU A 56 6.74 1.43 5.42
CA LEU A 56 5.85 0.40 4.90
C LEU A 56 6.61 -0.89 4.56
N LEU A 57 7.74 -0.79 3.87
CA LEU A 57 8.58 -1.95 3.52
C LEU A 57 9.08 -2.69 4.76
N TYR A 58 9.48 -1.96 5.81
CA TYR A 58 9.90 -2.56 7.07
C TYR A 58 8.75 -3.30 7.77
N PHE A 59 7.55 -2.72 7.82
CA PHE A 59 6.40 -3.40 8.43
C PHE A 59 6.01 -4.66 7.66
N ILE A 60 6.03 -4.62 6.33
CA ILE A 60 5.79 -5.82 5.49
C ILE A 60 6.85 -6.89 5.80
N MET A 61 8.13 -6.50 5.87
CA MET A 61 9.23 -7.41 6.20
C MET A 61 9.06 -8.04 7.59
N ASN A 62 8.66 -7.25 8.59
CA ASN A 62 8.45 -7.72 9.96
C ASN A 62 7.24 -8.67 10.05
N ASP A 63 6.18 -8.40 9.30
CA ASP A 63 4.96 -9.20 9.27
C ASP A 63 5.13 -10.56 8.57
N LEU A 64 6.25 -10.80 7.88
CA LEU A 64 6.56 -12.13 7.34
C LEU A 64 6.69 -13.21 8.42
N ASN A 65 7.00 -12.83 9.67
CA ASN A 65 7.04 -13.77 10.79
C ASN A 65 5.67 -14.41 11.08
N LYS A 66 4.57 -13.74 10.68
CA LYS A 66 3.19 -14.24 10.82
C LYS A 66 2.90 -15.37 9.83
N ILE A 67 3.58 -15.37 8.68
CA ILE A 67 3.47 -16.44 7.67
C ILE A 67 4.27 -17.64 8.14
N ASN A 68 5.52 -17.41 8.54
CA ASN A 68 6.39 -18.46 9.03
C ASN A 68 7.31 -17.91 10.14
N PRO A 69 7.35 -18.54 11.32
CA PRO A 69 8.22 -18.12 12.42
C PRO A 69 9.72 -18.06 12.08
N MET A 70 10.17 -18.73 11.01
CA MET A 70 11.54 -18.64 10.51
C MET A 70 11.89 -17.29 9.87
N TYR A 71 10.89 -16.53 9.39
CA TYR A 71 11.10 -15.23 8.73
C TYR A 71 11.21 -14.11 9.77
N GLN A 72 12.32 -14.10 10.48
CA GLN A 72 12.63 -13.07 11.46
C GLN A 72 13.68 -12.10 10.94
N PHE A 73 13.30 -10.85 10.88
CA PHE A 73 14.15 -9.76 10.42
C PHE A 73 14.25 -8.69 11.50
N SER A 74 15.43 -8.11 11.65
CA SER A 74 15.65 -7.01 12.58
C SER A 74 15.63 -5.65 11.85
N LEU A 75 15.27 -4.59 12.56
CA LEU A 75 15.39 -3.22 12.05
C LEU A 75 16.84 -2.89 11.66
N LYS A 76 17.82 -3.44 12.39
CA LYS A 76 19.25 -3.27 12.08
C LYS A 76 19.58 -3.84 10.69
N ALA A 77 19.07 -5.02 10.34
CA ALA A 77 19.27 -5.61 9.03
C ALA A 77 18.62 -4.76 7.92
N PHE A 78 17.40 -4.27 8.16
CA PHE A 78 16.72 -3.38 7.22
C PHE A 78 17.50 -2.07 6.99
N ASN A 79 18.03 -1.44 8.04
CA ASN A 79 18.82 -0.21 7.93
C ASN A 79 20.08 -0.39 7.07
N VAL A 80 20.76 -1.53 7.18
CA VAL A 80 21.93 -1.84 6.34
C VAL A 80 21.54 -1.88 4.86
N VAL A 81 20.41 -2.53 4.53
CA VAL A 81 19.90 -2.60 3.16
C VAL A 81 19.45 -1.23 2.67
N PHE A 82 18.79 -0.45 3.52
CA PHE A 82 18.32 0.90 3.21
C PHE A 82 19.48 1.85 2.90
N HIS A 83 20.51 1.91 3.74
CA HIS A 83 21.68 2.75 3.49
C HIS A 83 22.40 2.36 2.20
N LYS A 84 22.58 1.05 1.97
CA LYS A 84 23.16 0.54 0.73
C LYS A 84 22.33 0.93 -0.50
N ALA A 85 21.01 0.93 -0.39
CA ALA A 85 20.13 1.35 -1.49
C ALA A 85 20.25 2.85 -1.79
N VAL A 86 20.39 3.68 -0.75
CA VAL A 86 20.58 5.14 -0.89
C VAL A 86 21.92 5.47 -1.53
N GLU A 87 22.99 4.76 -1.15
CA GLU A 87 24.34 4.90 -1.73
C GLU A 87 24.40 4.50 -3.20
N MET A 88 23.63 3.48 -3.59
CA MET A 88 23.58 2.96 -4.96
C MET A 88 22.73 3.83 -5.90
N ALA A 89 21.82 4.63 -5.36
CA ALA A 89 20.90 5.43 -6.15
C ALA A 89 21.59 6.69 -6.70
N ASP A 90 21.52 6.90 -8.00
CA ASP A 90 22.20 8.01 -8.69
C ASP A 90 21.74 9.39 -8.19
N PRO A 91 22.68 10.36 -8.04
CA PRO A 91 22.36 11.73 -7.70
C PRO A 91 21.75 12.46 -8.91
N PHE A 92 20.70 13.25 -8.65
CA PHE A 92 20.05 14.10 -9.65
C PHE A 92 19.90 15.53 -9.10
N GLU A 93 19.92 16.52 -10.00
CA GLU A 93 19.72 17.94 -9.64
C GLU A 93 18.28 18.23 -9.21
N ASP A 94 17.29 17.61 -9.86
CA ASP A 94 15.89 17.73 -9.48
C ASP A 94 15.56 16.78 -8.31
N VAL A 95 15.15 17.39 -7.19
CA VAL A 95 14.75 16.69 -5.96
C VAL A 95 13.60 15.71 -6.20
N LYS A 96 12.63 16.04 -7.07
CA LYS A 96 11.49 15.14 -7.32
C LYS A 96 11.93 13.87 -8.03
N ILE A 97 12.75 14.01 -9.07
CA ILE A 97 13.31 12.88 -9.82
C ILE A 97 14.18 12.03 -8.88
N ARG A 98 15.03 12.68 -8.08
CA ARG A 98 15.85 12.01 -7.06
C ARG A 98 15.01 11.19 -6.08
N VAL A 99 13.90 11.75 -5.58
CA VAL A 99 12.98 11.07 -4.66
C VAL A 99 12.34 9.84 -5.29
N HIS A 100 11.91 9.92 -6.55
CA HIS A 100 11.38 8.76 -7.28
C HIS A 100 12.44 7.67 -7.45
N THR A 101 13.66 8.01 -7.89
CA THR A 101 14.77 7.06 -7.99
C THR A 101 15.10 6.40 -6.65
N LEU A 102 15.11 7.17 -5.56
CA LEU A 102 15.34 6.65 -4.21
C LEU A 102 14.25 5.64 -3.81
N ILE A 103 12.98 5.95 -4.07
CA ILE A 103 11.86 5.05 -3.79
C ILE A 103 12.02 3.73 -4.56
N ASP A 104 12.39 3.79 -5.83
CA ASP A 104 12.57 2.61 -6.67
C ASP A 104 13.77 1.77 -6.23
N CYS A 105 14.92 2.40 -6.00
CA CYS A 105 16.12 1.72 -5.52
C CYS A 105 15.92 1.06 -4.15
N VAL A 106 15.26 1.75 -3.21
CA VAL A 106 14.94 1.20 -1.88
C VAL A 106 13.95 0.03 -2.01
N THR A 107 12.89 0.19 -2.79
CA THR A 107 11.89 -0.87 -3.01
C THR A 107 12.54 -2.12 -3.62
N TYR A 108 13.33 -1.96 -4.68
CA TYR A 108 14.00 -3.06 -5.36
C TYR A 108 15.05 -3.76 -4.48
N SER A 109 15.87 -2.97 -3.76
CA SER A 109 16.90 -3.51 -2.88
C SER A 109 16.29 -4.27 -1.69
N SER A 110 15.25 -3.74 -1.06
CA SER A 110 14.51 -4.42 0.01
C SER A 110 13.81 -5.67 -0.50
N PHE A 111 13.14 -5.61 -1.66
CA PHE A 111 12.51 -6.77 -2.29
C PHE A 111 13.53 -7.89 -2.55
N ASN A 112 14.68 -7.56 -3.17
CA ASN A 112 15.73 -8.54 -3.45
C ASN A 112 16.32 -9.15 -2.18
N TYR A 113 16.53 -8.34 -1.14
CA TYR A 113 17.05 -8.83 0.13
C TYR A 113 16.10 -9.83 0.78
N ILE A 114 14.80 -9.50 0.84
CA ILE A 114 13.77 -10.36 1.42
C ILE A 114 13.57 -11.63 0.59
N SER A 115 13.45 -11.50 -0.73
CA SER A 115 13.24 -12.62 -1.66
C SER A 115 14.36 -13.66 -1.63
N ARG A 116 15.59 -13.28 -1.26
CA ARG A 116 16.72 -14.22 -1.05
C ARG A 116 16.57 -15.06 0.22
N GLY A 117 15.89 -14.55 1.24
CA GLY A 117 15.66 -15.25 2.52
C GLY A 117 14.37 -16.07 2.56
N LEU A 118 13.51 -15.97 1.55
CA LEU A 118 12.23 -16.66 1.49
C LEU A 118 12.31 -18.02 0.77
N PHE A 119 11.47 -18.96 1.22
CA PHE A 119 11.26 -20.22 0.49
C PHE A 119 10.46 -19.96 -0.78
N GLU A 120 10.70 -20.76 -1.83
CA GLU A 120 10.05 -20.58 -3.14
C GLU A 120 8.52 -20.54 -3.05
N ARG A 121 7.94 -21.35 -2.16
CA ARG A 121 6.48 -21.41 -1.92
C ARG A 121 5.89 -20.09 -1.42
N ASP A 122 6.68 -19.30 -0.68
CA ASP A 122 6.22 -18.09 0.02
C ASP A 122 6.54 -16.80 -0.76
N LYS A 123 7.38 -16.90 -1.80
CA LYS A 123 7.79 -15.75 -2.65
C LYS A 123 6.61 -15.09 -3.37
N LEU A 124 5.67 -15.88 -3.90
CA LEU A 124 4.51 -15.32 -4.60
C LEU A 124 3.60 -14.56 -3.64
N THR A 125 3.35 -15.12 -2.45
CA THR A 125 2.55 -14.47 -1.40
C THR A 125 3.18 -13.15 -0.96
N PHE A 126 4.50 -13.13 -0.73
CA PHE A 126 5.23 -11.90 -0.40
C PHE A 126 5.16 -10.87 -1.53
N THR A 127 5.39 -11.30 -2.77
CA THR A 127 5.38 -10.39 -3.94
C THR A 127 4.00 -9.78 -4.16
N ALA A 128 2.93 -10.57 -4.04
CA ALA A 128 1.55 -10.10 -4.14
C ALA A 128 1.22 -9.14 -2.99
N GLN A 129 1.56 -9.49 -1.74
CA GLN A 129 1.34 -8.63 -0.58
C GLN A 129 2.06 -7.29 -0.74
N LEU A 130 3.33 -7.32 -1.18
CA LEU A 130 4.10 -6.11 -1.46
C LEU A 130 3.39 -5.27 -2.52
N ALA A 131 3.06 -5.84 -3.68
CA ALA A 131 2.40 -5.11 -4.77
C ALA A 131 1.08 -4.46 -4.31
N PHE A 132 0.22 -5.19 -3.61
CA PHE A 132 -1.06 -4.65 -3.11
C PHE A 132 -0.85 -3.50 -2.12
N GLN A 133 0.07 -3.62 -1.16
CA GLN A 133 0.33 -2.54 -0.21
C GLN A 133 0.88 -1.28 -0.89
N LEU A 134 1.72 -1.44 -1.92
CA LEU A 134 2.26 -0.30 -2.67
C LEU A 134 1.18 0.40 -3.50
N LEU A 135 0.29 -0.37 -4.15
CA LEU A 135 -0.81 0.15 -4.95
C LEU A 135 -1.93 0.78 -4.10
N LEU A 136 -2.16 0.26 -2.88
CA LEU A 136 -3.03 0.89 -1.89
C LEU A 136 -2.46 2.25 -1.43
N MET A 137 -1.15 2.32 -1.20
CA MET A 137 -0.51 3.58 -0.80
C MET A 137 -0.55 4.64 -1.91
N SER A 138 -0.45 4.22 -3.18
CA SER A 138 -0.63 5.13 -4.33
C SER A 138 -2.10 5.44 -4.65
N LYS A 139 -3.06 4.82 -3.95
CA LYS A 139 -4.51 4.93 -4.15
C LYS A 139 -4.97 4.52 -5.56
N GLU A 140 -4.21 3.65 -6.22
CA GLU A 140 -4.60 3.06 -7.51
C GLU A 140 -5.62 1.93 -7.35
N ILE A 141 -5.64 1.33 -6.16
CA ILE A 141 -6.56 0.25 -5.77
C ILE A 141 -7.41 0.71 -4.60
N ASP A 142 -8.68 0.30 -4.61
CA ASP A 142 -9.56 0.45 -3.46
C ASP A 142 -9.41 -0.74 -2.50
N VAL A 143 -9.34 -0.44 -1.20
CA VAL A 143 -9.26 -1.41 -0.10
C VAL A 143 -10.42 -2.40 -0.17
N ARG A 144 -11.60 -1.96 -0.62
CA ARG A 144 -12.80 -2.80 -0.71
C ARG A 144 -12.67 -3.87 -1.79
N GLU A 145 -12.15 -3.51 -2.96
CA GLU A 145 -11.88 -4.49 -4.04
C GLU A 145 -10.88 -5.55 -3.56
N LEU A 146 -9.85 -5.12 -2.84
CA LEU A 146 -8.83 -6.02 -2.32
C LEU A 146 -9.40 -6.94 -1.23
N ASP A 147 -10.18 -6.41 -0.29
CA ASP A 147 -10.83 -7.21 0.77
C ASP A 147 -11.79 -8.24 0.15
N PHE A 148 -12.52 -7.85 -0.90
CA PHE A 148 -13.36 -8.77 -1.68
C PHE A 148 -12.53 -9.88 -2.35
N LEU A 149 -11.42 -9.54 -3.01
CA LEU A 149 -10.53 -10.51 -3.62
C LEU A 149 -9.99 -11.50 -2.57
N LEU A 150 -9.60 -11.02 -1.39
CA LEU A 150 -8.96 -11.83 -0.36
C LEU A 150 -9.96 -12.73 0.38
N ARG A 151 -11.08 -12.18 0.86
CA ARG A 151 -12.11 -12.94 1.61
C ARG A 151 -12.89 -13.86 0.69
N PHE A 152 -13.31 -13.35 -0.47
CA PHE A 152 -14.04 -14.08 -1.50
C PHE A 152 -15.15 -14.98 -0.94
N ASN A 153 -16.08 -14.40 -0.17
CA ASN A 153 -17.19 -15.12 0.42
C ASN A 153 -18.16 -15.54 -0.70
N ILE A 154 -18.39 -16.85 -0.89
CA ILE A 154 -19.29 -17.40 -1.92
C ILE A 154 -20.53 -17.99 -1.25
N ASP A 155 -21.72 -17.61 -1.74
CA ASP A 155 -22.99 -18.23 -1.33
C ASP A 155 -23.33 -19.39 -2.26
N HIS A 156 -23.24 -20.65 -1.81
CA HIS A 156 -23.48 -21.85 -2.65
C HIS A 156 -24.95 -22.14 -3.01
N GLN A 157 -25.80 -21.11 -3.02
CA GLN A 157 -27.25 -21.26 -3.20
C GLN A 157 -27.67 -21.25 -4.68
N TYR A 158 -26.78 -20.81 -5.58
CA TYR A 158 -27.11 -20.59 -6.98
C TYR A 158 -26.67 -21.75 -7.86
N VAL A 159 -27.58 -22.21 -8.73
CA VAL A 159 -27.30 -23.21 -9.76
C VAL A 159 -26.87 -22.49 -11.04
N SER A 160 -25.82 -23.01 -11.68
CA SER A 160 -25.33 -22.47 -12.94
C SER A 160 -26.33 -22.73 -14.08
N PRO A 161 -26.75 -21.70 -14.83
CA PRO A 161 -27.54 -21.86 -16.04
C PRO A 161 -26.68 -22.31 -17.24
N VAL A 162 -25.35 -22.29 -17.10
CA VAL A 162 -24.40 -22.65 -18.15
C VAL A 162 -23.59 -23.89 -17.76
N GLU A 163 -23.41 -24.81 -18.71
CA GLU A 163 -22.78 -26.12 -18.47
C GLU A 163 -21.26 -26.04 -18.23
N PHE A 164 -20.59 -25.00 -18.72
CA PHE A 164 -19.13 -24.85 -18.61
C PHE A 164 -18.66 -24.21 -17.30
N LEU A 165 -19.59 -23.73 -16.45
CA LEU A 165 -19.27 -23.22 -15.12
C LEU A 165 -19.85 -24.13 -14.04
N SER A 166 -19.07 -24.35 -12.98
CA SER A 166 -19.57 -25.01 -11.78
C SER A 166 -20.56 -24.13 -11.03
N ASN A 167 -21.47 -24.73 -10.25
CA ASN A 167 -22.39 -23.99 -9.38
C ASN A 167 -21.64 -23.07 -8.38
N SER A 168 -20.44 -23.46 -7.95
CA SER A 168 -19.59 -22.65 -7.08
C SER A 168 -19.04 -21.40 -7.80
N ALA A 169 -18.51 -21.57 -9.01
CA ALA A 169 -18.04 -20.46 -9.85
C ALA A 169 -19.19 -19.50 -10.19
N TRP A 170 -20.36 -20.06 -10.51
CA TRP A 170 -21.56 -19.27 -10.79
C TRP A 170 -22.06 -18.49 -9.59
N SER A 171 -22.04 -19.12 -8.42
CA SER A 171 -22.34 -18.47 -7.15
C SER A 171 -21.41 -17.29 -6.88
N ALA A 172 -20.12 -17.42 -7.17
CA ALA A 172 -19.17 -16.32 -7.02
C ALA A 172 -19.50 -15.12 -7.94
N ILE A 173 -19.92 -15.38 -9.17
CA ILE A 173 -20.34 -14.34 -10.13
C ILE A 173 -21.64 -13.66 -9.68
N LYS A 174 -22.59 -14.41 -9.11
CA LYS A 174 -23.82 -13.84 -8.52
C LYS A 174 -23.52 -13.02 -7.26
N VAL A 175 -22.55 -13.42 -6.44
CA VAL A 175 -22.13 -12.63 -5.27
C VAL A 175 -21.44 -11.32 -5.69
N GLN A 176 -20.67 -11.32 -6.78
CA GLN A 176 -20.09 -10.09 -7.36
C GLN A 176 -21.15 -9.03 -7.73
N ARG A 177 -22.39 -9.46 -8.02
CA ARG A 177 -23.55 -8.58 -8.26
C ARG A 177 -24.10 -7.90 -6.98
N GLY A 178 -23.59 -8.25 -5.79
CA GLY A 178 -23.98 -7.60 -4.55
C GLY A 178 -25.14 -8.25 -3.81
N PHE A 179 -25.31 -9.57 -3.90
CA PHE A 179 -26.24 -10.26 -3.00
C PHE A 179 -25.47 -10.84 -1.83
N VAL A 180 -25.38 -10.09 -0.73
CA VAL A 180 -24.96 -10.62 0.56
C VAL A 180 -26.12 -11.47 1.08
N SER A 181 -26.20 -12.76 0.73
CA SER A 181 -27.24 -13.65 1.25
C SER A 181 -27.00 -14.08 2.70
N SER A 182 -26.01 -13.51 3.38
CA SER A 182 -25.70 -13.80 4.78
C SER A 182 -25.78 -12.55 5.65
N GLN A 183 -26.87 -11.79 5.55
CA GLN A 183 -27.38 -11.02 6.67
C GLN A 183 -28.18 -11.95 7.59
N LYS A 184 -27.50 -12.96 8.15
CA LYS A 184 -28.01 -13.75 9.28
C LYS A 184 -27.20 -13.44 10.54
N LEU A 185 -26.94 -12.15 10.79
CA LEU A 185 -26.95 -11.51 12.11
C LEU A 185 -26.59 -10.01 11.98
N ILE A 186 -27.47 -9.19 11.42
CA ILE A 186 -27.41 -7.75 11.68
C ILE A 186 -28.83 -7.33 11.97
N THR A 187 -29.12 -7.23 13.27
CA THR A 187 -30.35 -6.63 13.75
C THR A 187 -30.42 -5.17 13.25
N PRO A 188 -31.61 -4.66 12.88
CA PRO A 188 -31.77 -3.34 12.25
C PRO A 188 -31.49 -2.13 13.16
N ASP A 189 -30.87 -2.32 14.33
CA ASP A 189 -30.75 -1.31 15.38
C ASP A 189 -29.39 -0.60 15.44
N THR A 190 -28.41 -0.94 14.60
CA THR A 190 -27.13 -0.21 14.56
C THR A 190 -27.02 0.66 13.31
N VAL A 191 -26.76 1.97 13.51
CA VAL A 191 -26.44 2.98 12.47
C VAL A 191 -25.29 2.51 11.55
N LEU A 192 -24.46 1.58 12.02
CA LEU A 192 -23.42 0.88 11.24
C LEU A 192 -23.98 0.05 10.08
N GLY A 193 -25.14 -0.61 10.23
CA GLY A 193 -25.76 -1.43 9.18
C GLY A 193 -26.30 -0.60 8.01
N PHE A 194 -26.73 0.63 8.29
CA PHE A 194 -27.17 1.58 7.28
C PHE A 194 -25.99 2.25 6.56
N PHE A 195 -24.91 2.59 7.29
CA PHE A 195 -23.68 3.12 6.67
C PHE A 195 -22.93 2.08 5.82
N LEU A 196 -22.96 0.80 6.21
CA LEU A 196 -22.36 -0.29 5.44
C LEU A 196 -23.16 -0.63 4.16
N SER A 197 -24.50 -0.45 4.16
CA SER A 197 -25.31 -0.75 2.98
C SER A 197 -25.07 0.23 1.84
N GLU A 198 -24.87 1.52 2.12
CA GLU A 198 -24.60 2.55 1.10
C GLU A 198 -23.21 2.38 0.46
N GLN A 199 -22.20 2.00 1.25
CA GLN A 199 -20.82 1.86 0.78
C GLN A 199 -20.56 0.56 0.02
N VAL A 200 -21.20 -0.55 0.41
CA VAL A 200 -21.11 -1.85 -0.30
C VAL A 200 -21.80 -1.80 -1.67
N MET A 201 -22.86 -1.00 -1.82
CA MET A 201 -23.58 -0.85 -3.10
C MET A 201 -22.78 -0.14 -4.20
N SER A 202 -21.76 0.66 -3.86
CA SER A 202 -20.95 1.37 -4.87
C SER A 202 -19.94 0.47 -5.61
N PHE A 203 -19.37 -0.53 -4.93
CA PHE A 203 -18.42 -1.49 -5.53
C PHE A 203 -19.12 -2.49 -6.45
N THR A 204 -20.34 -2.91 -6.07
CA THR A 204 -21.11 -3.92 -6.81
C THR A 204 -21.65 -3.41 -8.14
N ASP A 205 -21.64 -2.08 -8.36
CA ASP A 205 -22.06 -1.49 -9.62
C ASP A 205 -21.07 -1.77 -10.76
N GLU A 206 -19.78 -1.94 -10.45
CA GLU A 206 -18.76 -2.19 -11.46
C GLU A 206 -18.89 -3.58 -12.10
N PHE A 207 -19.43 -4.57 -11.39
CA PHE A 207 -19.67 -5.91 -11.93
C PHE A 207 -21.14 -6.14 -12.33
N ARG A 208 -21.95 -5.08 -12.33
CA ARG A 208 -23.36 -5.17 -12.71
C ARG A 208 -23.49 -5.66 -14.15
N GLY A 209 -24.27 -6.73 -14.33
CA GLY A 209 -24.57 -7.27 -15.66
C GLY A 209 -23.62 -8.37 -16.14
N LEU A 210 -22.55 -8.68 -15.39
CA LEU A 210 -21.63 -9.78 -15.74
C LEU A 210 -22.36 -11.12 -15.89
N ASP A 211 -23.24 -11.43 -14.95
CA ASP A 211 -24.05 -12.64 -14.97
C ASP A 211 -24.96 -12.70 -16.20
N ARG A 212 -25.59 -11.58 -16.57
CA ARG A 212 -26.46 -11.49 -17.77
C ARG A 212 -25.67 -11.61 -19.06
N ASP A 213 -24.46 -11.04 -19.14
CA ASP A 213 -23.61 -11.16 -20.34
C ASP A 213 -23.08 -12.59 -20.51
N ILE A 214 -22.77 -13.29 -19.41
CA ILE A 214 -22.40 -14.70 -19.45
C ILE A 214 -23.55 -15.57 -19.92
N GLU A 215 -24.77 -15.33 -19.43
CA GLU A 215 -25.99 -16.00 -19.87
C GLU A 215 -26.34 -15.68 -21.34
N GLY A 216 -26.16 -14.42 -21.76
CA GLY A 216 -26.50 -13.96 -23.11
C GLY A 216 -25.49 -14.37 -24.19
N SER A 217 -24.21 -14.52 -23.83
CA SER A 217 -23.12 -14.82 -24.76
C SER A 217 -22.28 -16.04 -24.34
N PRO A 218 -22.89 -17.22 -24.09
CA PRO A 218 -22.22 -18.35 -23.44
C PRO A 218 -21.06 -18.91 -24.26
N LYS A 219 -21.14 -18.91 -25.60
CA LYS A 219 -20.08 -19.43 -26.48
C LYS A 219 -18.75 -18.67 -26.31
N ARG A 220 -18.80 -17.36 -26.09
CA ARG A 220 -17.62 -16.52 -25.96
C ARG A 220 -16.96 -16.70 -24.59
N TRP A 221 -17.77 -16.72 -23.54
CA TRP A 221 -17.32 -16.97 -22.18
C TRP A 221 -16.80 -18.40 -22.00
N LYS A 222 -17.43 -19.38 -22.65
CA LYS A 222 -16.94 -20.76 -22.72
C LYS A 222 -15.54 -20.83 -23.30
N LYS A 223 -15.27 -20.14 -24.42
CA LYS A 223 -13.92 -20.07 -25.01
C LYS A 223 -12.87 -19.52 -24.02
N LEU A 224 -13.21 -18.47 -23.28
CA LEU A 224 -12.31 -17.89 -22.28
C LEU A 224 -12.08 -18.85 -21.11
N VAL A 225 -13.16 -19.41 -20.56
CA VAL A 225 -13.12 -20.29 -19.39
C VAL A 225 -12.43 -21.61 -19.70
N GLU A 226 -12.61 -22.18 -20.90
CA GLU A 226 -11.97 -23.43 -21.32
C GLU A 226 -10.57 -23.24 -21.89
N SER A 227 -10.08 -21.99 -22.01
CA SER A 227 -8.72 -21.72 -22.44
C SER A 227 -7.69 -22.33 -21.47
N GLU A 228 -6.54 -22.73 -22.01
CA GLU A 228 -5.39 -23.17 -21.22
C GLU A 228 -4.72 -22.00 -20.48
N SER A 229 -4.80 -20.78 -21.03
CA SER A 229 -4.17 -19.57 -20.48
C SER A 229 -5.12 -18.37 -20.48
N PRO A 230 -6.23 -18.44 -19.72
CA PRO A 230 -7.23 -17.37 -19.65
C PRO A 230 -6.65 -16.03 -19.19
N GLU A 231 -5.58 -16.04 -18.39
CA GLU A 231 -4.89 -14.84 -17.92
C GLU A 231 -4.25 -14.00 -19.05
N LYS A 232 -3.96 -14.61 -20.21
CA LYS A 232 -3.39 -13.92 -21.39
C LYS A 232 -4.46 -13.47 -22.38
N GLU A 233 -5.68 -13.99 -22.23
CA GLU A 233 -6.77 -13.68 -23.14
C GLU A 233 -7.42 -12.35 -22.82
N LYS A 234 -7.89 -11.65 -23.85
CA LYS A 234 -8.60 -10.38 -23.68
C LYS A 234 -10.03 -10.67 -23.27
N PHE A 235 -10.45 -10.08 -22.15
CA PHE A 235 -11.84 -10.15 -21.71
C PHE A 235 -12.83 -9.65 -22.78
N PRO A 236 -14.04 -10.25 -22.84
CA PRO A 236 -15.10 -9.83 -23.73
C PRO A 236 -15.56 -8.38 -23.58
N GLN A 237 -15.98 -7.76 -24.69
CA GLN A 237 -16.79 -6.52 -24.71
C GLN A 237 -16.31 -5.41 -23.75
N GLU A 238 -17.21 -4.96 -22.87
CA GLU A 238 -17.03 -3.92 -21.84
C GLU A 238 -16.05 -4.33 -20.72
N TRP A 239 -15.82 -5.63 -20.53
CA TRP A 239 -14.93 -6.16 -19.49
C TRP A 239 -13.44 -5.97 -19.81
N LYS A 240 -13.10 -5.58 -21.05
CA LYS A 240 -11.72 -5.26 -21.44
C LYS A 240 -11.17 -4.03 -20.70
N GLY A 241 -12.03 -3.04 -20.42
CA GLY A 241 -11.67 -1.76 -19.81
C GLY A 241 -11.45 -1.81 -18.29
N LYS A 242 -11.70 -2.97 -17.66
CA LYS A 242 -11.57 -3.15 -16.21
C LYS A 242 -10.13 -3.04 -15.72
N SER A 243 -9.99 -2.60 -14.47
CA SER A 243 -8.69 -2.49 -13.79
C SER A 243 -8.01 -3.86 -13.67
N SER A 244 -6.70 -3.88 -13.44
CA SER A 244 -5.97 -5.14 -13.25
C SER A 244 -6.50 -5.94 -12.05
N LEU A 245 -6.90 -5.26 -10.97
CA LEU A 245 -7.48 -5.91 -9.80
C LEU A 245 -8.88 -6.48 -10.09
N GLN A 246 -9.73 -5.72 -10.80
CA GLN A 246 -11.06 -6.20 -11.20
C GLN A 246 -10.98 -7.43 -12.10
N LYS A 247 -10.02 -7.44 -13.05
CA LYS A 247 -9.74 -8.62 -13.87
C LYS A 247 -9.30 -9.82 -13.02
N LEU A 248 -8.48 -9.58 -12.01
CA LEU A 248 -8.06 -10.63 -11.07
C LEU A 248 -9.23 -11.18 -10.25
N ILE A 249 -10.17 -10.33 -9.85
CA ILE A 249 -11.42 -10.72 -9.18
C ILE A 249 -12.30 -11.59 -10.10
N MET A 250 -12.43 -11.22 -11.38
CA MET A 250 -13.16 -12.02 -12.37
C MET A 250 -12.48 -13.38 -12.60
N MET A 251 -11.15 -13.38 -12.73
CA MET A 251 -10.36 -14.62 -12.85
C MET A 251 -10.57 -15.55 -11.66
N ARG A 252 -10.65 -15.01 -10.44
CA ARG A 252 -10.89 -15.80 -9.23
C ARG A 252 -12.25 -16.48 -9.25
N ALA A 253 -13.27 -15.85 -9.83
CA ALA A 253 -14.60 -16.44 -9.96
C ALA A 253 -14.67 -17.48 -11.09
N LEU A 254 -14.04 -17.21 -12.22
CA LEU A 254 -14.16 -18.05 -13.43
C LEU A 254 -13.21 -19.25 -13.42
N ARG A 255 -11.94 -19.04 -13.07
CA ARG A 255 -10.85 -20.03 -13.11
C ARG A 255 -9.92 -19.85 -11.91
N PRO A 256 -10.35 -20.25 -10.69
CA PRO A 256 -9.55 -20.12 -9.48
C PRO A 256 -8.23 -20.91 -9.54
N ASP A 257 -8.18 -21.97 -10.33
CA ASP A 257 -6.99 -22.81 -10.58
C ASP A 257 -5.84 -22.05 -11.25
N ARG A 258 -6.14 -21.00 -12.02
CA ARG A 258 -5.15 -20.18 -12.73
C ARG A 258 -4.73 -18.92 -11.98
N MET A 259 -5.21 -18.72 -10.75
CA MET A 259 -4.93 -17.52 -9.96
C MET A 259 -3.44 -17.29 -9.70
N THR A 260 -2.67 -18.36 -9.51
CA THR A 260 -1.22 -18.26 -9.31
C THR A 260 -0.49 -17.75 -10.55
N TYR A 261 -1.00 -18.03 -11.75
CA TYR A 261 -0.47 -17.51 -13.01
C TYR A 261 -0.94 -16.08 -13.27
N ALA A 262 -2.19 -15.76 -12.92
CA ALA A 262 -2.72 -14.40 -13.05
C ALA A 262 -2.06 -13.39 -12.08
N LEU A 263 -1.51 -13.86 -10.96
CA LEU A 263 -0.76 -13.06 -9.99
C LEU A 263 0.72 -12.82 -10.37
N ARG A 264 1.25 -13.58 -11.33
CA ARG A 264 2.66 -13.48 -11.78
C ARG A 264 2.79 -12.49 -12.91
#